data_AF-A0A931XTT1-F1
#
_entry.id   AF-A0A931XTT1-F1
#
_cell.length_a   1.000
_cell.length_b   1.000
_cell.length_c   1.000
_cell.angle_alpha   90.00
_cell.angle_beta   90.00
_cell.angle_gamma   90.00
#
_symmetry.space_group_name_H-M   'P 1'
#
loop_
_entity.id
_entity.type
_entity.pdbx_description
1 polymer ?
#
loop_
_entity_poly.entity_id
_entity_poly.type
_entity_poly.pdbx_seq_one_letter_code
_entity_poly.pdbx_strand_id
1 'polypeptide(L)'
;KSVRGSDPDAALYWLGRMLEAGEDPLYVARRMVRFASEDIGNADPQALQVAITAMQAFDFIGLPEGKLALAQAAIYLATAPKSNATYRGYSRAVEDIEQRGALPVPLHVRNAPTRLMADLGYGRGYLYAHNFPEAHVAQEYLPEELRGHRYYEPSGRGYEEVIRDRLKSWRARTGGETPSADPASTPPAAGSGAPETAPPGPGPAEGRRGRRRQ
;
A
#
# COMPACT_ATOMS: atom_id res chain seq x y z
N LYS A 1 16.87 -15.50 0.92
CA LYS A 1 18.22 -14.89 1.03
C LYS A 1 18.90 -14.84 -0.34
N SER A 2 19.00 -15.95 -1.08
CA SER A 2 19.50 -15.95 -2.47
C SER A 2 18.79 -14.94 -3.37
N VAL A 3 17.45 -14.89 -3.33
CA VAL A 3 16.66 -13.87 -4.04
C VAL A 3 17.05 -12.44 -3.65
N ARG A 4 17.34 -12.18 -2.36
CA ARG A 4 17.79 -10.87 -1.84
C ARG A 4 19.18 -10.51 -2.33
N GLY A 5 20.07 -11.51 -2.39
CA GLY A 5 21.43 -11.39 -2.94
C GLY A 5 21.48 -11.38 -4.47
N SER A 6 20.33 -11.39 -5.13
CA SER A 6 20.20 -11.40 -6.59
C SER A 6 20.89 -12.58 -7.28
N ASP A 7 20.81 -13.75 -6.67
CA ASP A 7 21.33 -15.01 -7.21
C ASP A 7 20.15 -15.89 -7.70
N PRO A 8 19.82 -15.88 -9.01
CA PRO A 8 18.71 -16.65 -9.57
C PRO A 8 18.99 -18.15 -9.56
N ASP A 9 20.24 -18.58 -9.72
CA ASP A 9 20.63 -19.99 -9.75
C ASP A 9 20.44 -20.62 -8.36
N ALA A 10 20.93 -19.96 -7.31
CA ALA A 10 20.70 -20.40 -5.95
C ALA A 10 19.22 -20.29 -5.56
N ALA A 11 18.49 -19.28 -6.05
CA ALA A 11 17.05 -19.17 -5.81
C ALA A 11 16.29 -20.38 -6.38
N LEU A 12 16.60 -20.79 -7.61
CA LEU A 12 16.03 -21.99 -8.24
C LEU A 12 16.39 -23.26 -7.49
N TYR A 13 17.67 -23.42 -7.12
CA TYR A 13 18.11 -24.60 -6.39
C TYR A 13 17.37 -24.76 -5.06
N TRP A 14 17.27 -23.69 -4.26
CA TRP A 14 16.56 -23.75 -2.98
C TRP A 14 15.06 -23.92 -3.15
N LEU A 15 14.45 -23.30 -4.16
CA LEU A 15 13.05 -23.52 -4.52
C LEU A 15 12.79 -24.99 -4.85
N GLY A 16 13.56 -25.56 -5.78
CA GLY A 16 13.44 -26.96 -6.17
C GLY A 16 13.60 -27.89 -4.97
N ARG A 17 14.62 -27.64 -4.13
CA ARG A 17 14.82 -28.41 -2.88
C ARG A 17 13.62 -28.38 -1.94
N MET A 18 12.95 -27.23 -1.78
CA MET A 18 11.74 -27.14 -0.94
C MET A 18 10.58 -27.92 -1.56
N LEU A 19 10.33 -27.71 -2.85
CA LEU A 19 9.19 -28.35 -3.55
C LEU A 19 9.34 -29.87 -3.65
N GLU A 20 10.55 -30.37 -3.95
CA GLU A 20 10.81 -31.82 -4.00
C GLU A 20 10.86 -32.46 -2.61
N ALA A 21 11.11 -31.70 -1.55
CA ALA A 21 11.02 -32.18 -0.17
C ALA A 21 9.58 -32.21 0.38
N GLY A 22 8.58 -31.80 -0.43
CA GLY A 22 7.17 -31.81 -0.03
C GLY A 22 6.71 -30.58 0.75
N GLU A 23 7.46 -29.47 0.71
CA GLU A 23 7.02 -28.19 1.26
C GLU A 23 5.75 -27.71 0.54
N ASP A 24 4.82 -27.10 1.29
CA ASP A 24 3.62 -26.48 0.71
C ASP A 24 4.01 -25.40 -0.33
N PRO A 25 3.67 -25.56 -1.62
CA PRO A 25 4.02 -24.56 -2.63
C PRO A 25 3.36 -23.19 -2.37
N LEU A 26 2.18 -23.16 -1.72
CA LEU A 26 1.54 -21.91 -1.32
C LEU A 26 2.30 -21.23 -0.17
N TYR A 27 3.00 -21.98 0.69
CA TYR A 27 3.91 -21.40 1.68
C TYR A 27 5.05 -20.65 0.97
N VAL A 28 5.65 -21.25 -0.05
CA VAL A 28 6.69 -20.60 -0.84
C VAL A 28 6.14 -19.37 -1.56
N ALA A 29 4.96 -19.46 -2.16
CA ALA A 29 4.30 -18.34 -2.83
C ALA A 29 4.03 -17.16 -1.87
N ARG A 30 3.55 -17.43 -0.65
CA ARG A 30 3.38 -16.39 0.40
C ARG A 30 4.70 -15.67 0.70
N ARG A 31 5.81 -16.41 0.74
CA ARG A 31 7.16 -15.83 0.96
C ARG A 31 7.62 -14.99 -0.22
N MET A 32 7.31 -15.38 -1.45
CA MET A 32 7.57 -14.58 -2.66
C MET A 32 6.79 -13.26 -2.67
N VAL A 33 5.51 -13.31 -2.33
CA VAL A 33 4.65 -12.11 -2.22
C VAL A 33 5.20 -11.14 -1.17
N ARG A 34 5.56 -11.65 0.01
CA ARG A 34 6.19 -10.82 1.05
C ARG A 34 7.50 -10.21 0.58
N PHE A 35 8.35 -11.01 -0.09
CA PHE A 35 9.62 -10.56 -0.64
C PHE A 35 9.45 -9.43 -1.66
N ALA A 36 8.47 -9.54 -2.55
CA ALA A 36 8.19 -8.53 -3.56
C ALA A 36 7.95 -7.14 -2.94
N SER A 37 7.22 -7.05 -1.82
CA SER A 37 6.99 -5.77 -1.13
C SER A 37 8.12 -5.36 -0.17
N GLU A 38 8.88 -6.32 0.39
CA GLU A 38 9.95 -6.06 1.37
C GLU A 38 11.26 -5.61 0.74
N ASP A 39 11.69 -6.33 -0.31
CA ASP A 39 13.06 -6.30 -0.84
C ASP A 39 13.15 -5.73 -2.26
N ILE A 40 12.03 -5.64 -2.98
CA ILE A 40 11.94 -5.01 -4.31
C ILE A 40 11.14 -3.70 -4.22
N GLY A 41 9.96 -3.75 -3.61
CA GLY A 41 9.11 -2.58 -3.38
C GLY A 41 8.80 -1.83 -4.68
N ASN A 42 8.94 -0.51 -4.64
CA ASN A 42 8.68 0.35 -5.80
C ASN A 42 9.86 0.46 -6.77
N ALA A 43 11.00 -0.20 -6.50
CA ALA A 43 12.07 -0.27 -7.49
C ALA A 43 11.63 -1.06 -8.72
N ASP A 44 10.73 -2.04 -8.53
CA ASP A 44 9.96 -2.65 -9.59
C ASP A 44 8.55 -3.01 -9.09
N PRO A 45 7.56 -2.13 -9.33
CA PRO A 45 6.19 -2.33 -8.86
C PRO A 45 5.50 -3.58 -9.42
N GLN A 46 5.99 -4.17 -10.52
CA GLN A 46 5.40 -5.37 -11.11
C GLN A 46 5.73 -6.65 -10.32
N ALA A 47 6.76 -6.61 -9.47
CA ALA A 47 7.18 -7.79 -8.69
C ALA A 47 6.06 -8.40 -7.84
N LEU A 48 5.22 -7.55 -7.24
CA LEU A 48 4.09 -8.03 -6.43
C LEU A 48 3.06 -8.75 -7.31
N GLN A 49 2.75 -8.19 -8.48
CA GLN A 49 1.84 -8.80 -9.44
C GLN A 49 2.39 -10.12 -9.97
N VAL A 50 3.68 -10.18 -10.33
CA VAL A 50 4.32 -11.43 -10.78
C VAL A 50 4.21 -12.53 -9.71
N ALA A 51 4.48 -12.20 -8.43
CA ALA A 51 4.37 -13.18 -7.34
C ALA A 51 2.92 -13.67 -7.13
N ILE A 52 1.93 -12.77 -7.20
CA ILE A 52 0.51 -13.13 -7.07
C ILE A 52 0.04 -13.96 -8.26
N THR A 53 0.37 -13.57 -9.49
CA THR A 53 -0.02 -14.31 -10.70
C THR A 53 0.63 -15.69 -10.75
N ALA A 54 1.89 -15.82 -10.31
CA ALA A 54 2.55 -17.12 -10.21
C ALA A 54 1.86 -18.03 -9.18
N MET A 55 1.43 -17.47 -8.04
CA MET A 55 0.62 -18.19 -7.06
C MET A 55 -0.71 -18.65 -7.64
N GLN A 56 -1.43 -17.76 -8.34
CA GLN A 56 -2.70 -18.09 -8.99
C GLN A 56 -2.54 -19.13 -10.10
N ALA A 57 -1.47 -19.04 -10.89
CA ALA A 57 -1.14 -20.03 -11.90
C ALA A 57 -0.84 -21.39 -11.27
N PHE A 58 -0.10 -21.41 -10.15
CA PHE A 58 0.12 -22.64 -9.38
C PHE A 58 -1.20 -23.22 -8.86
N ASP A 59 -2.05 -22.39 -8.25
CA ASP A 59 -3.34 -22.82 -7.68
C ASP A 59 -4.29 -23.38 -8.76
N PHE A 60 -4.28 -22.77 -9.95
CA PHE A 60 -5.08 -23.22 -11.08
C PHE A 60 -4.57 -24.51 -11.73
N ILE A 61 -3.25 -24.65 -11.91
CA ILE A 61 -2.64 -25.77 -12.64
C ILE A 61 -2.42 -26.98 -11.70
N GLY A 62 -2.03 -26.74 -10.46
CA GLY A 62 -1.66 -27.79 -9.50
C GLY A 62 -0.29 -28.42 -9.78
N LEU A 63 -0.01 -29.52 -9.09
CA LEU A 63 1.23 -30.28 -9.24
C LEU A 63 1.10 -31.35 -10.34
N PRO A 64 2.19 -31.65 -11.08
CA PRO A 64 3.53 -31.05 -10.98
C PRO A 64 3.75 -29.76 -11.78
N GLU A 65 2.93 -29.45 -12.78
CA GLU A 65 3.21 -28.42 -13.79
C GLU A 65 3.24 -26.99 -13.21
N GLY A 66 2.45 -26.72 -12.17
CA GLY A 66 2.39 -25.42 -11.50
C GLY A 66 3.71 -25.00 -10.86
N LYS A 67 4.62 -25.94 -10.56
CA LYS A 67 5.96 -25.64 -10.01
C LYS A 67 6.72 -24.65 -10.89
N LEU A 68 6.52 -24.70 -12.21
CA LEU A 68 7.21 -23.85 -13.16
C LEU A 68 6.81 -22.37 -13.02
N ALA A 69 5.55 -22.08 -12.67
CA ALA A 69 5.11 -20.70 -12.41
C ALA A 69 5.86 -20.09 -11.22
N LEU A 70 6.03 -20.86 -10.14
CA LEU A 70 6.81 -20.44 -8.97
C LEU A 70 8.30 -20.26 -9.30
N ALA A 71 8.86 -21.15 -10.14
CA ALA A 71 10.24 -21.02 -10.60
C ALA A 71 10.45 -19.75 -11.43
N GLN A 72 9.53 -19.43 -12.34
CA GLN A 72 9.56 -18.21 -13.13
C GLN A 72 9.52 -16.96 -12.23
N ALA A 73 8.64 -16.94 -11.21
CA ALA A 73 8.60 -15.85 -10.25
C ALA A 73 9.88 -15.75 -9.42
N ALA A 74 10.47 -16.88 -8.99
CA ALA A 74 11.73 -16.86 -8.24
C ALA A 74 12.86 -16.18 -9.02
N ILE A 75 13.00 -16.51 -10.31
CA ILE A 75 13.99 -15.90 -11.21
C ILE A 75 13.72 -14.40 -11.33
N TYR A 76 12.47 -14.00 -11.62
CA TYR A 76 12.08 -12.60 -11.73
C TYR A 76 12.45 -11.82 -10.47
N LEU A 77 12.05 -12.31 -9.29
CA LEU A 77 12.32 -11.63 -8.02
C LEU A 77 13.83 -11.57 -7.73
N ALA A 78 14.59 -12.58 -8.12
CA ALA A 78 16.04 -12.60 -7.94
C ALA A 78 16.72 -11.54 -8.83
N THR A 79 16.27 -11.35 -10.06
CA THR A 79 16.88 -10.39 -11.00
C THR A 79 16.31 -8.97 -10.93
N ALA A 80 15.17 -8.77 -10.27
CA ALA A 80 14.56 -7.46 -10.10
C ALA A 80 15.45 -6.45 -9.31
N PRO A 81 15.36 -5.14 -9.60
CA PRO A 81 16.06 -4.13 -8.81
C PRO A 81 15.58 -4.14 -7.36
N LYS A 82 16.51 -4.07 -6.41
CA LYS A 82 16.22 -4.20 -4.97
C LYS A 82 16.05 -2.86 -4.29
N SER A 83 14.95 -2.68 -3.57
CA SER A 83 14.71 -1.57 -2.65
C SER A 83 13.89 -2.02 -1.45
N ASN A 84 14.38 -1.66 -0.26
CA ASN A 84 13.64 -1.79 0.99
C ASN A 84 13.07 -0.44 1.47
N ALA A 85 13.03 0.59 0.61
CA ALA A 85 12.59 1.93 0.99
C ALA A 85 11.13 1.95 1.48
N THR A 86 10.26 1.15 0.86
CA THR A 86 8.86 0.99 1.30
C THR A 86 8.79 0.38 2.71
N TYR A 87 9.52 -0.72 2.93
CA TYR A 87 9.58 -1.38 4.24
C TYR A 87 10.11 -0.46 5.34
N ARG A 88 11.23 0.23 5.08
CA ARG A 88 11.83 1.17 6.04
C ARG A 88 10.91 2.36 6.31
N GLY A 89 10.30 2.92 5.27
CA GLY A 89 9.38 4.05 5.42
C GLY A 89 8.16 3.71 6.27
N TYR A 90 7.54 2.55 6.03
CA TYR A 90 6.43 2.07 6.85
C TYR A 90 6.86 1.80 8.30
N SER A 91 8.01 1.14 8.50
CA SER A 91 8.51 0.84 9.85
C SER A 91 8.73 2.11 10.69
N ARG A 92 9.30 3.16 10.09
CA ARG A 92 9.47 4.47 10.76
C ARG A 92 8.14 5.13 11.10
N ALA A 93 7.14 5.02 10.22
CA ALA A 93 5.82 5.58 10.48
C ALA A 93 5.13 4.87 11.65
N VAL A 94 5.24 3.54 11.72
CA VAL A 94 4.72 2.75 12.85
C VAL A 94 5.43 3.12 14.16
N GLU A 95 6.75 3.26 14.12
CA GLU A 95 7.54 3.68 15.29
C GLU A 95 7.09 5.06 15.82
N ASP A 96 6.87 6.04 14.94
CA ASP A 96 6.36 7.35 15.36
C ASP A 96 4.95 7.26 15.97
N ILE A 97 4.08 6.42 15.43
CA ILE A 97 2.73 6.20 15.97
C ILE A 97 2.79 5.57 17.37
N GLU A 98 3.68 4.61 17.58
CA GLU A 98 3.90 3.97 18.88
C GLU A 98 4.46 4.95 19.91
N GLN A 99 5.37 5.84 19.51
CA GLN A 99 6.01 6.81 20.40
C GLN A 99 5.12 8.01 20.73
N ARG A 100 4.31 8.48 19.77
CA ARG A 100 3.58 9.75 19.86
C ARG A 100 2.08 9.56 20.10
N GLY A 101 1.58 8.34 19.93
CA GLY A 101 0.16 8.04 20.00
C GLY A 101 -0.62 8.59 18.80
N ALA A 102 -1.94 8.69 18.95
CA ALA A 102 -2.84 9.13 17.89
C ALA A 102 -2.87 10.66 17.77
N LEU A 103 -1.87 11.23 17.08
CA LEU A 103 -1.85 12.65 16.74
C LEU A 103 -3.12 13.06 15.95
N PRO A 104 -3.68 14.25 16.21
CA PRO A 104 -4.92 14.67 15.56
C PRO A 104 -4.72 14.91 14.06
N VAL A 105 -5.70 14.47 13.26
CA VAL A 105 -5.75 14.79 11.83
C VAL A 105 -5.91 16.32 11.66
N PRO A 106 -5.09 17.00 10.83
CA PRO A 106 -5.26 18.42 10.55
C PRO A 106 -6.67 18.77 10.03
N LEU A 107 -7.25 19.89 10.48
CA LEU A 107 -8.65 20.25 10.19
C LEU A 107 -8.95 20.33 8.68
N HIS A 108 -8.04 20.88 7.89
CA HIS A 108 -8.19 21.00 6.44
C HIS A 108 -8.13 19.65 5.70
N VAL A 109 -7.60 18.60 6.33
CA VAL A 109 -7.59 17.24 5.75
C VAL A 109 -8.84 16.44 6.17
N ARG A 110 -9.55 16.86 7.23
CA ARG A 110 -10.76 16.17 7.69
C ARG A 110 -11.90 16.32 6.69
N ASN A 111 -12.66 15.25 6.52
CA ASN A 111 -13.91 15.30 5.77
C ASN A 111 -14.95 16.15 6.53
N ALA A 112 -15.77 16.91 5.79
CA ALA A 112 -16.84 17.76 6.33
C ALA A 112 -18.21 17.42 5.69
N PRO A 113 -18.72 16.19 5.86
CA PRO A 113 -19.94 15.74 5.19
C PRO A 113 -21.23 16.36 5.76
N THR A 114 -21.19 16.96 6.96
CA THR A 114 -22.34 17.59 7.61
C THR A 114 -22.13 19.09 7.77
N ARG A 115 -23.23 19.85 7.82
CA ARG A 115 -23.19 21.29 8.07
C ARG A 115 -22.50 21.63 9.40
N LEU A 116 -22.79 20.86 10.45
CA LEU A 116 -22.12 21.03 11.75
C LEU A 116 -20.60 20.88 11.63
N MET A 117 -20.11 19.90 10.86
CA MET A 117 -18.66 19.70 10.67
C MET A 117 -18.02 20.85 9.89
N ALA A 118 -18.69 21.38 8.87
CA ALA A 118 -18.21 22.56 8.13
C ALA A 118 -18.18 23.83 9.03
N ASP A 119 -19.22 24.01 9.85
CA ASP A 119 -19.32 25.10 10.82
C ASP A 119 -18.17 25.00 11.86
N LEU A 120 -17.82 23.78 12.28
CA LEU A 120 -16.66 23.47 13.13
C LEU A 120 -15.30 23.58 12.42
N GLY A 121 -15.28 23.96 11.13
CA GLY A 121 -14.07 24.23 10.37
C GLY A 121 -13.41 23.01 9.75
N TYR A 122 -14.10 21.86 9.66
CA TYR A 122 -13.56 20.68 9.00
C TYR A 122 -13.47 20.94 7.49
N GLY A 123 -12.37 20.53 6.87
CA GLY A 123 -12.10 20.75 5.44
C GLY A 123 -11.85 22.22 5.06
N ARG A 124 -11.97 23.19 5.98
CA ARG A 124 -11.68 24.59 5.67
C ARG A 124 -10.18 24.76 5.37
N GLY A 125 -9.87 25.44 4.27
CA GLY A 125 -8.50 25.65 3.82
C GLY A 125 -7.89 24.48 3.05
N TYR A 126 -8.66 23.44 2.75
CA TYR A 126 -8.21 22.35 1.88
C TYR A 126 -8.01 22.83 0.44
N LEU A 127 -6.83 22.60 -0.10
CA LEU A 127 -6.46 22.88 -1.48
C LEU A 127 -6.63 21.61 -2.32
N TYR A 128 -7.61 21.58 -3.22
CA TYR A 128 -7.81 20.46 -4.12
C TYR A 128 -6.76 20.44 -5.23
N ALA A 129 -5.80 19.51 -5.12
CA ALA A 129 -4.63 19.45 -5.99
C ALA A 129 -4.95 19.47 -7.50
N HIS A 130 -6.06 18.86 -7.94
CA HIS A 130 -6.46 18.84 -9.35
C HIS A 130 -6.80 20.21 -9.94
N ASN A 131 -7.09 21.21 -9.11
CA ASN A 131 -7.34 22.59 -9.56
C ASN A 131 -6.04 23.39 -9.75
N PHE A 132 -4.89 22.82 -9.40
CA PHE A 132 -3.59 23.47 -9.53
C PHE A 132 -2.79 22.90 -10.71
N PRO A 133 -1.85 23.66 -11.29
CA PRO A 133 -0.96 23.16 -12.34
C PRO A 133 -0.29 21.84 -11.95
N GLU A 134 -0.18 20.94 -12.93
CA GLU A 134 0.37 19.58 -12.76
C GLU A 134 -0.39 18.71 -11.73
N ALA A 135 -1.62 19.09 -11.37
CA ALA A 135 -2.42 18.43 -10.34
C ALA A 135 -1.70 18.30 -8.98
N HIS A 136 -0.90 19.30 -8.61
CA HIS A 136 -0.13 19.31 -7.37
C HIS A 136 -0.12 20.70 -6.71
N VAL A 137 -0.33 20.73 -5.40
CA VAL A 137 -0.25 21.94 -4.57
C VAL A 137 0.55 21.66 -3.30
N ALA A 138 1.39 22.62 -2.90
CA ALA A 138 2.11 22.57 -1.64
C ALA A 138 1.12 22.77 -0.48
N GLN A 139 0.85 21.71 0.26
CA GLN A 139 -0.02 21.72 1.44
C GLN A 139 0.55 20.73 2.47
N GLU A 140 0.51 21.09 3.75
CA GLU A 140 0.89 20.16 4.82
C GLU A 140 -0.22 19.12 5.02
N TYR A 141 0.14 17.84 5.09
CA TYR A 141 -0.83 16.75 5.28
C TYR A 141 -0.60 15.98 6.57
N LEU A 142 0.61 16.05 7.13
CA LEU A 142 0.93 15.45 8.41
C LEU A 142 0.42 16.34 9.55
N PRO A 143 0.22 15.77 10.75
CA PRO A 143 0.04 16.54 11.98
C PRO A 143 1.19 17.55 12.17
N GLU A 144 0.91 18.63 12.90
CA GLU A 144 1.88 19.70 13.17
C GLU A 144 3.19 19.16 13.75
N GLU A 145 3.10 18.19 14.66
CA GLU A 145 4.23 17.55 15.33
C GLU A 145 5.11 16.71 14.39
N LEU A 146 4.59 16.37 13.20
CA LEU A 146 5.27 15.63 12.15
C LEU A 146 5.53 16.48 10.90
N ARG A 147 5.36 17.80 10.98
CA ARG A 147 5.62 18.72 9.88
C ARG A 147 7.04 18.51 9.34
N GLY A 148 7.13 18.36 8.01
CA GLY A 148 8.40 18.15 7.32
C GLY A 148 9.04 16.76 7.51
N HIS A 149 8.43 15.87 8.29
CA HIS A 149 8.94 14.52 8.48
C HIS A 149 8.88 13.71 7.17
N ARG A 150 9.89 12.86 6.93
CA ARG A 150 10.02 12.09 5.69
C ARG A 150 10.18 10.61 5.98
N TYR A 151 9.11 9.86 5.74
CA TYR A 151 9.15 8.41 5.88
C TYR A 151 9.77 7.73 4.66
N TYR A 152 9.30 8.13 3.46
CA TYR A 152 9.69 7.48 2.22
C TYR A 152 10.88 8.17 1.54
N GLU A 153 11.97 7.42 1.45
CA GLU A 153 13.24 7.81 0.85
C GLU A 153 13.59 6.79 -0.25
N PRO A 154 13.22 7.04 -1.52
CA PRO A 154 13.47 6.10 -2.61
C PRO A 154 14.97 5.86 -2.80
N SER A 155 15.36 4.60 -2.99
CA SER A 155 16.75 4.18 -3.24
C SER A 155 17.30 4.71 -4.57
N GLY A 156 16.40 5.01 -5.52
CA GLY A 156 16.77 5.45 -6.86
C GLY A 156 17.20 4.34 -7.81
N ARG A 157 16.88 3.08 -7.50
CA ARG A 157 17.09 1.92 -8.36
C ARG A 157 15.81 1.59 -9.10
N GLY A 158 15.92 1.17 -10.36
CA GLY A 158 14.75 0.84 -11.18
C GLY A 158 13.76 2.02 -11.23
N TYR A 159 12.47 1.73 -11.05
CA TYR A 159 11.41 2.73 -11.13
C TYR A 159 11.46 3.78 -9.99
N GLU A 160 12.16 3.50 -8.88
CA GLU A 160 12.34 4.48 -7.81
C GLU A 160 13.17 5.70 -8.23
N GLU A 161 13.93 5.64 -9.32
CA GLU A 161 14.57 6.82 -9.90
C GLU A 161 13.54 7.88 -10.32
N VAL A 162 12.53 7.46 -11.09
CA VAL A 162 11.43 8.33 -11.52
C VAL A 162 10.67 8.89 -10.33
N ILE A 163 10.41 8.05 -9.32
CA ILE A 163 9.73 8.47 -8.10
C ILE A 163 10.57 9.49 -7.33
N ARG A 164 11.87 9.24 -7.18
CA ARG A 164 12.81 10.14 -6.48
C ARG A 164 12.81 11.52 -7.13
N ASP A 165 12.87 11.60 -8.45
CA ASP A 165 12.95 12.87 -9.16
C ASP A 165 11.63 13.63 -9.10
N ARG A 166 10.49 12.93 -9.18
CA ARG A 166 9.17 13.51 -8.93
C ARG A 166 9.06 14.08 -7.51
N LEU A 167 9.47 13.32 -6.50
CA LEU A 167 9.44 13.76 -5.10
C LEU A 167 10.38 14.94 -4.86
N LYS A 168 11.56 14.98 -5.50
CA LYS A 168 12.47 16.14 -5.43
C LYS A 168 11.80 17.39 -5.99
N SER A 169 11.17 17.30 -7.16
CA SER A 169 10.44 18.41 -7.79
C SER A 169 9.34 18.95 -6.87
N TRP A 170 8.49 18.07 -6.34
CA TRP A 170 7.40 18.45 -5.42
C TRP A 170 7.92 19.09 -4.12
N ARG A 171 8.96 18.52 -3.52
CA ARG A 171 9.57 19.02 -2.28
C ARG A 171 10.25 20.38 -2.48
N ALA A 172 10.85 20.63 -3.64
CA ALA A 172 11.42 21.95 -3.96
C ALA A 172 10.35 23.05 -4.03
N ARG A 173 9.14 22.72 -4.51
CA ARG A 173 8.00 23.65 -4.57
C ARG A 173 7.35 23.91 -3.21
N THR A 174 7.50 22.99 -2.26
CA THR A 174 6.90 23.10 -0.91
C THR A 174 7.67 24.09 -0.02
N GLY A 175 8.87 24.52 -0.41
CA GLY A 175 9.64 25.56 0.29
C GLY A 175 9.20 27.01 -0.01
N GLY A 176 8.19 27.21 -0.86
CA GLY A 176 7.55 28.51 -1.12
C GLY A 176 6.24 28.68 -0.34
N GLU A 177 5.81 29.92 -0.11
CA GLU A 177 4.56 30.25 0.58
C GLU A 177 3.37 29.41 0.08
N THR A 178 2.64 28.81 1.01
CA THR A 178 1.38 28.10 0.72
C THR A 178 0.43 29.09 0.04
N PRO A 179 -0.06 28.80 -1.18
CA PRO A 179 -1.01 29.67 -1.84
C PRO A 179 -2.25 29.87 -0.95
N SER A 180 -2.75 31.10 -0.85
CA SER A 180 -3.97 31.37 -0.09
C SER A 180 -5.13 30.55 -0.68
N ALA A 181 -5.90 29.88 0.19
CA ALA A 181 -7.02 29.06 -0.24
C ALA A 181 -8.12 29.92 -0.88
N ASP A 182 -8.17 29.95 -2.22
CA ASP A 182 -9.33 30.47 -2.93
C ASP A 182 -10.53 29.52 -2.69
N PRO A 183 -11.74 30.03 -2.36
CA PRO A 183 -12.90 29.18 -2.05
C PRO A 183 -13.34 28.28 -3.22
N ALA A 184 -12.91 28.57 -4.45
CA ALA A 184 -13.12 27.74 -5.64
C ALA A 184 -12.19 26.50 -5.72
N SER A 185 -11.26 26.33 -4.77
CA SER A 185 -10.32 25.21 -4.70
C SER A 185 -10.84 24.01 -3.90
N THR A 186 -12.10 24.01 -3.47
CA THR A 186 -12.72 22.87 -2.79
C THR A 186 -13.22 21.87 -3.85
N PRO A 187 -13.01 20.54 -3.69
CA PRO A 187 -13.61 19.57 -4.60
C PRO A 187 -15.15 19.74 -4.60
N PRO A 188 -15.84 19.46 -5.72
CA PRO A 188 -17.30 19.44 -5.71
C PRO A 188 -17.77 18.53 -4.59
N ALA A 189 -18.71 19.01 -3.77
CA ALA A 189 -19.29 18.22 -2.70
C ALA A 189 -19.70 16.86 -3.28
N ALA A 190 -19.15 15.78 -2.73
CA ALA A 190 -19.57 14.43 -3.08
C ALA A 190 -21.10 14.40 -2.90
N GLY A 191 -21.82 14.25 -4.02
CA GLY A 191 -23.26 14.43 -4.06
C GLY A 191 -23.95 13.68 -2.93
N SER A 192 -24.75 14.41 -2.15
CA SER A 192 -25.72 13.84 -1.24
C SER A 192 -26.73 13.02 -2.06
N GLY A 193 -26.41 11.75 -2.28
CA GLY A 193 -27.18 10.86 -3.13
C GLY A 193 -26.92 9.40 -2.77
N ALA A 194 -27.03 9.06 -1.49
CA ALA A 194 -27.25 7.68 -1.09
C ALA A 194 -28.76 7.52 -0.82
N PRO A 195 -29.48 6.62 -1.51
CA PRO A 195 -30.85 6.30 -1.13
C PRO A 195 -30.81 5.61 0.23
N GLU A 196 -31.61 6.13 1.15
CA GLU A 196 -31.90 5.56 2.46
C GLU A 196 -32.66 4.23 2.28
N THR A 197 -31.94 3.12 2.12
CA THR A 197 -32.48 1.78 2.37
C THR A 197 -31.40 0.91 3.00
N ALA A 198 -31.37 0.88 4.33
CA ALA A 198 -30.67 -0.18 5.05
C ALA A 198 -31.38 -1.51 4.81
N PRO A 199 -30.68 -2.62 4.50
CA PRO A 199 -31.30 -3.94 4.52
C PRO A 199 -31.67 -4.30 5.97
N PRO A 200 -32.80 -4.99 6.21
CA PRO A 200 -33.15 -5.42 7.56
C PRO A 200 -32.10 -6.44 8.05
N GLY A 201 -31.57 -6.20 9.25
CA GLY A 201 -30.61 -7.09 9.90
C GLY A 201 -31.19 -8.48 10.15
N PRO A 202 -30.34 -9.50 10.30
CA PRO A 202 -30.81 -10.87 10.53
C PRO A 202 -31.52 -10.94 11.89
N GLY A 203 -32.76 -11.46 11.87
CA GLY A 203 -33.55 -11.72 13.07
C GLY A 203 -32.90 -12.75 14.01
N PRO A 204 -33.37 -12.85 15.26
CA PRO A 204 -32.71 -13.61 16.30
C PRO A 204 -32.72 -15.12 15.99
N ALA A 205 -31.58 -15.76 16.17
CA ALA A 205 -31.42 -17.20 16.06
C ALA A 205 -32.16 -17.91 17.21
N GLU A 206 -33.33 -18.47 16.92
CA GLU A 206 -33.98 -19.43 17.82
C GLU A 206 -33.27 -20.78 17.74
N GLY A 207 -32.77 -21.22 18.89
CA GLY A 207 -32.01 -22.45 19.05
C GLY A 207 -32.82 -23.71 18.73
N ARG A 208 -32.28 -24.56 17.87
CA ARG A 208 -32.66 -25.97 17.80
C ARG A 208 -31.68 -26.81 18.61
N ARG A 209 -32.18 -27.21 19.79
CA ARG A 209 -31.63 -28.26 20.65
C ARG A 209 -31.48 -29.56 19.88
N GLY A 210 -30.48 -30.33 20.31
CA GLY A 210 -30.01 -31.53 19.62
C GLY A 210 -31.03 -32.66 19.53
N ARG A 211 -30.79 -33.51 18.53
CA ARG A 211 -31.19 -34.91 18.57
C ARG A 211 -29.95 -35.77 18.39
N ARG A 212 -29.52 -36.38 19.50
CA ARG A 212 -28.86 -37.68 19.47
C ARG A 212 -29.86 -38.70 18.92
N ARG A 213 -29.40 -39.63 18.08
CA ARG A 213 -29.63 -41.08 18.23
C ARG A 213 -28.92 -41.86 17.12
N GLN A 214 -28.14 -42.83 17.61
CA GLN A 214 -27.67 -44.10 17.03
C GLN A 214 -26.68 -44.04 15.87
#